data_AF-A0AAU8RSI6-F1
#
_entry.id   AF-A0AAU8RSI6-F1
#
_cell.length_a   1.000
_cell.length_b   1.000
_cell.length_c   1.000
_cell.angle_alpha   90.00
_cell.angle_beta   90.00
_cell.angle_gamma   90.00
#
_symmetry.space_group_name_H-M   'P 1'
#
loop_
_entity.id
_entity.type
_entity.pdbx_description
1 polymer ?
#
loop_
_entity_poly.entity_id
_entity_poly.type
_entity_poly.pdbx_seq_one_letter_code
_entity_poly.pdbx_strand_id
1 'polypeptide(L)'
;MKFKLLFSVIVLFFSVIATNAQACILDIGSKNADTIKTIFQLNEEQTTALEVLRKDLKAEREDQEIEVKKLYESHPQSTPAELLILAEKHKNLEDKMLETTVRYDQKLISLFNEKQYERYQLLCESANRTPIEKLVE
;
A
#
# COMPACT_ATOMS: atom_id res chain seq x y z
N MET A 1 -23.33 -34.93 28.72
CA MET A 1 -23.01 -34.80 27.27
C MET A 1 -23.28 -33.42 26.67
N LYS A 2 -24.22 -32.61 27.17
CA LYS A 2 -24.56 -31.29 26.58
C LYS A 2 -23.50 -30.18 26.82
N PHE A 3 -22.75 -30.24 27.93
CA PHE A 3 -21.73 -29.23 28.27
C PHE A 3 -20.49 -29.28 27.37
N LYS A 4 -20.08 -30.48 26.91
CA LYS A 4 -18.98 -30.65 25.95
C LYS A 4 -19.32 -30.10 24.55
N LEU A 5 -20.59 -30.22 24.14
CA LEU A 5 -21.10 -29.64 22.90
C LEU A 5 -21.15 -28.12 22.96
N LEU A 6 -21.57 -27.54 24.09
CA LEU A 6 -21.56 -26.09 24.31
C LEU A 6 -20.14 -25.50 24.30
N PHE A 7 -19.18 -26.19 24.93
CA PHE A 7 -17.77 -25.78 24.92
C PHE A 7 -17.16 -25.84 23.50
N SER A 8 -17.54 -26.85 22.72
CA SER A 8 -17.09 -27.00 21.31
C SER A 8 -17.64 -25.91 20.39
N VAL A 9 -18.86 -25.41 20.64
CA VAL A 9 -19.45 -24.30 19.85
C VAL A 9 -18.80 -22.96 20.20
N ILE A 10 -18.43 -22.75 21.46
CA ILE A 10 -17.76 -21.51 21.92
C ILE A 10 -16.34 -21.41 21.37
N VAL A 11 -15.57 -22.51 21.34
CA VAL A 11 -14.20 -22.52 20.78
C VAL A 11 -14.19 -22.23 19.27
N LEU A 12 -15.24 -22.61 18.54
CA LEU A 12 -15.38 -22.35 17.09
C LEU A 12 -15.75 -20.89 16.77
N PHE A 13 -16.35 -20.15 17.71
CA PHE A 13 -16.62 -18.72 17.58
C PHE A 13 -15.40 -17.84 17.89
N PHE A 14 -14.41 -18.38 18.63
CA PHE A 14 -13.18 -17.67 19.00
C PHE A 14 -12.00 -17.91 18.04
N SER A 15 -12.20 -18.60 16.92
CA SER A 15 -11.25 -18.50 15.79
C SER A 15 -11.44 -17.13 15.15
N VAL A 16 -10.90 -16.12 15.82
CA VAL A 16 -10.84 -14.73 15.37
C VAL A 16 -10.26 -14.77 13.97
N ILE A 17 -11.09 -14.39 13.00
CA ILE A 17 -10.71 -14.29 11.61
C ILE A 17 -9.61 -13.23 11.57
N ALA A 18 -8.35 -13.66 11.40
CA ALA A 18 -7.25 -12.75 11.17
C ALA A 18 -7.49 -12.08 9.81
N THR A 19 -8.21 -10.96 9.82
CA THR A 19 -8.38 -10.15 8.63
C THR A 19 -7.05 -9.46 8.37
N ASN A 20 -6.35 -9.86 7.31
CA ASN A 20 -5.22 -9.09 6.79
C ASN A 20 -5.77 -7.79 6.22
N ALA A 21 -5.81 -6.75 7.04
CA ALA A 21 -6.20 -5.42 6.59
C ALA A 21 -5.16 -4.92 5.57
N GLN A 22 -5.64 -4.30 4.49
CA GLN A 22 -4.74 -3.73 3.49
C GLN A 22 -3.93 -2.58 4.10
N ALA A 23 -2.68 -2.41 3.67
CA ALA A 23 -1.87 -1.26 4.04
C ALA A 23 -2.62 0.06 3.73
N CYS A 24 -2.49 1.03 4.63
CA CYS A 24 -3.09 2.34 4.53
C CYS A 24 -2.20 3.27 3.70
N ILE A 25 -2.18 3.07 2.39
CA ILE A 25 -1.47 3.95 1.46
C ILE A 25 -2.11 5.33 1.44
N LEU A 26 -1.27 6.37 1.45
CA LEU A 26 -1.69 7.75 1.15
C LEU A 26 -1.87 7.95 -0.35
N ASP A 27 -1.20 7.13 -1.17
CA ASP A 27 -1.21 7.19 -2.62
C ASP A 27 -0.74 8.58 -3.10
N ILE A 28 0.46 8.99 -2.66
CA ILE A 28 0.99 10.33 -2.95
C ILE A 28 1.18 10.55 -4.44
N GLY A 29 1.28 9.51 -5.27
CA GLY A 29 1.42 9.61 -6.73
C GLY A 29 0.12 10.01 -7.46
N SER A 30 -1.02 9.93 -6.79
CA SER A 30 -2.33 10.24 -7.38
C SER A 30 -2.61 11.74 -7.49
N LYS A 31 -3.81 12.08 -7.95
CA LYS A 31 -4.33 13.46 -7.94
C LYS A 31 -4.65 14.00 -6.53
N ASN A 32 -4.44 13.20 -5.47
CA ASN A 32 -4.86 13.54 -4.11
C ASN A 32 -3.85 14.39 -3.30
N ALA A 33 -2.79 14.93 -3.92
CA ALA A 33 -1.77 15.73 -3.22
C ALA A 33 -2.38 16.85 -2.38
N ASP A 34 -3.31 17.61 -2.96
CA ASP A 34 -3.89 18.75 -2.27
C ASP A 34 -4.80 18.31 -1.12
N THR A 35 -5.45 17.15 -1.25
CA THR A 35 -6.20 16.52 -0.16
C THR A 35 -5.26 16.11 0.98
N ILE A 36 -4.10 15.51 0.68
CA ILE A 36 -3.09 15.14 1.68
C ILE A 36 -2.58 16.39 2.40
N LYS A 37 -2.19 17.45 1.67
CA LYS A 37 -1.77 18.74 2.23
C LYS A 37 -2.81 19.30 3.20
N THR A 38 -4.08 19.26 2.80
CA THR A 38 -5.20 19.82 3.57
C THR A 38 -5.51 18.99 4.81
N ILE A 39 -5.70 17.67 4.65
CA ILE A 39 -6.10 16.78 5.76
C ILE A 39 -5.02 16.72 6.82
N PHE A 40 -3.75 16.62 6.43
CA PHE A 40 -2.64 16.52 7.35
C PHE A 40 -2.02 17.88 7.70
N GLN A 41 -2.55 18.98 7.16
CA GLN A 41 -2.09 20.34 7.45
C GLN A 41 -0.58 20.46 7.31
N LEU A 42 -0.06 20.04 6.14
CA LEU A 42 1.38 20.03 5.89
C LEU A 42 1.93 21.45 5.93
N ASN A 43 3.08 21.63 6.59
CA ASN A 43 3.82 22.89 6.54
C ASN A 43 4.56 23.05 5.19
N GLU A 44 5.25 24.16 5.01
CA GLU A 44 5.97 24.47 3.75
C GLU A 44 7.06 23.44 3.42
N GLU A 45 7.81 23.00 4.42
CA GLU A 45 8.87 22.00 4.27
C GLU A 45 8.28 20.64 3.85
N GLN A 46 7.26 20.16 4.54
CA GLN A 46 6.54 18.93 4.22
C GLN A 46 5.85 19.00 2.85
N THR A 47 5.32 20.17 2.48
CA THR A 47 4.70 20.39 1.17
C THR A 47 5.75 20.30 0.05
N THR A 48 6.91 20.92 0.25
CA THR A 48 8.04 20.83 -0.69
C THR A 48 8.53 19.39 -0.82
N ALA A 49 8.67 18.69 0.31
CA ALA A 49 9.06 17.28 0.33
C ALA A 49 8.04 16.40 -0.41
N LEU A 50 6.74 16.63 -0.22
CA LEU A 50 5.68 15.92 -0.96
C LEU A 50 5.86 16.07 -2.48
N GLU A 51 6.11 17.28 -2.98
CA GLU A 51 6.28 17.48 -4.43
C GLU A 51 7.55 16.81 -4.97
N VAL A 52 8.64 16.81 -4.21
CA VAL A 52 9.87 16.08 -4.57
C VAL A 52 9.61 14.58 -4.59
N LEU A 53 9.04 14.02 -3.52
CA LEU A 53 8.70 12.60 -3.43
C LEU A 53 7.76 12.16 -4.54
N ARG A 54 6.80 13.00 -4.93
CA ARG A 54 5.89 12.75 -6.06
C ARG A 54 6.62 12.65 -7.38
N LYS A 55 7.56 13.58 -7.63
CA LYS A 55 8.36 13.58 -8.86
C LYS A 55 9.24 12.34 -8.93
N ASP A 56 9.90 11.99 -7.83
CA ASP A 56 10.79 10.83 -7.75
C ASP A 56 10.01 9.52 -7.89
N LEU A 57 8.87 9.40 -7.19
CA LEU A 57 7.94 8.28 -7.37
C LEU A 57 7.52 8.15 -8.83
N LYS A 58 7.11 9.25 -9.48
CA LYS A 58 6.70 9.21 -10.89
C LYS A 58 7.81 8.70 -11.80
N ALA A 59 9.05 9.19 -11.63
CA ALA A 59 10.17 8.73 -12.45
C ALA A 59 10.43 7.22 -12.27
N GLU A 60 10.46 6.73 -11.02
CA GLU A 60 10.65 5.31 -10.72
C GLU A 60 9.49 4.44 -11.27
N ARG A 61 8.26 4.97 -11.22
CA ARG A 61 7.08 4.33 -11.80
C ARG A 61 7.15 4.23 -13.32
N GLU A 62 7.61 5.28 -14.00
CA GLU A 62 7.80 5.27 -15.46
C GLU A 62 8.80 4.19 -15.90
N ASP A 63 9.89 4.01 -15.15
CA ASP A 63 10.85 2.93 -15.39
C ASP A 63 10.20 1.53 -15.21
N GLN A 64 9.38 1.36 -14.17
CA GLN A 64 8.63 0.11 -13.94
C GLN A 64 7.58 -0.15 -15.03
N GLU A 65 6.91 0.89 -15.53
CA GLU A 65 5.97 0.77 -16.66
C GLU A 65 6.68 0.34 -17.95
N ILE A 66 7.92 0.79 -18.17
CA ILE A 66 8.76 0.31 -19.26
C ILE A 66 9.08 -1.19 -19.09
N GLU A 67 9.37 -1.66 -17.87
CA GLU A 67 9.57 -3.10 -17.58
C GLU A 67 8.32 -3.92 -17.93
N VAL A 68 7.13 -3.43 -17.57
CA VAL A 68 5.84 -4.07 -17.91
C VAL A 68 5.65 -4.13 -19.43
N LYS A 69 5.88 -3.02 -20.13
CA LYS A 69 5.76 -2.99 -21.59
C LYS A 69 6.71 -3.99 -22.26
N LYS A 70 7.97 -4.04 -21.84
CA LYS A 70 8.97 -5.00 -22.35
C LYS A 70 8.54 -6.44 -22.09
N LEU A 71 7.93 -6.73 -20.93
CA LEU A 71 7.42 -8.06 -20.63
C LEU A 71 6.36 -8.49 -21.66
N TYR A 72 5.38 -7.64 -21.96
CA TYR A 72 4.34 -7.96 -22.94
C TYR A 72 4.88 -8.08 -24.37
N GLU A 73 5.87 -7.26 -24.74
CA GLU A 73 6.46 -7.29 -26.09
C GLU A 73 7.35 -8.52 -26.33
N SER A 74 8.00 -9.04 -25.29
CA SER A 74 9.03 -10.08 -25.43
C SER A 74 8.58 -11.48 -25.00
N HIS A 75 7.56 -11.61 -24.16
CA HIS A 75 7.14 -12.89 -23.62
C HIS A 75 6.16 -13.61 -24.59
N PRO A 76 6.33 -14.92 -24.87
CA PRO A 76 5.40 -15.69 -25.70
C PRO A 76 3.97 -15.71 -25.12
N GLN A 77 2.94 -15.73 -25.98
CA GLN A 77 1.53 -15.61 -25.58
C GLN A 77 0.59 -16.54 -26.37
N SER A 78 1.13 -17.56 -27.05
CA SER A 78 0.36 -18.40 -27.98
C SER A 78 -0.32 -19.58 -27.30
N THR A 79 0.14 -19.96 -26.11
CA THR A 79 -0.39 -21.11 -25.37
C THR A 79 -0.88 -20.73 -23.97
N PRO A 80 -1.84 -21.48 -23.39
CA PRO A 80 -2.27 -21.25 -22.01
C PRO A 80 -1.13 -21.29 -20.98
N ALA A 81 -0.14 -22.18 -21.17
CA ALA A 81 1.01 -22.27 -20.28
C ALA A 81 1.88 -21.01 -20.34
N GLU A 82 2.11 -20.46 -21.53
CA GLU A 82 2.85 -19.21 -21.71
C GLU A 82 2.11 -18.02 -21.08
N LEU A 83 0.78 -17.97 -21.20
CA LEU A 83 -0.07 -16.94 -20.57
C LEU A 83 -0.05 -17.00 -19.04
N LEU A 84 0.00 -18.21 -18.46
CA LEU A 84 0.13 -18.37 -17.00
C LEU A 84 1.46 -17.79 -16.50
N ILE A 85 2.57 -18.06 -17.21
CA ILE A 85 3.88 -17.50 -16.87
C ILE A 85 3.89 -15.98 -17.05
N LEU A 86 3.24 -15.45 -18.09
CA LEU A 86 3.09 -14.02 -18.28
C LEU A 86 2.37 -13.38 -17.09
N ALA A 87 1.25 -13.97 -16.66
CA ALA A 87 0.46 -13.46 -15.55
C ALA A 87 1.27 -13.42 -14.24
N GLU A 88 2.06 -14.46 -13.97
CA GLU A 88 2.96 -14.48 -12.80
C GLU A 88 4.02 -13.36 -12.87
N LYS A 89 4.70 -13.22 -14.00
CA LYS A 89 5.70 -12.16 -14.19
C LYS A 89 5.08 -10.76 -14.08
N HIS A 90 3.89 -10.57 -14.64
CA HIS A 90 3.15 -9.31 -14.55
C HIS A 90 2.81 -8.98 -13.11
N LYS A 91 2.28 -9.97 -12.37
CA LYS A 91 1.93 -9.81 -10.95
C LYS A 91 3.15 -9.41 -10.11
N ASN A 92 4.31 -10.01 -10.36
CA ASN A 92 5.55 -9.64 -9.67
C ASN A 92 5.96 -8.18 -9.94
N LEU A 93 5.76 -7.68 -11.17
CA LEU A 93 5.99 -6.27 -11.48
C LEU A 93 4.98 -5.37 -10.78
N GLU A 94 3.70 -5.74 -10.76
CA GLU A 94 2.64 -5.01 -10.01
C GLU A 94 2.94 -4.94 -8.50
N ASP A 95 3.48 -6.00 -7.92
CA ASP A 95 3.85 -6.04 -6.50
C ASP A 95 5.04 -5.13 -6.20
N LYS A 96 6.08 -5.16 -7.04
CA LYS A 96 7.24 -4.24 -6.94
C LYS A 96 6.80 -2.79 -7.06
N MET A 97 5.86 -2.55 -7.97
CA MET A 97 5.20 -1.27 -8.19
C MET A 97 4.46 -0.77 -6.92
N LEU A 98 3.68 -1.64 -6.29
CA LEU A 98 2.98 -1.33 -5.04
C LEU A 98 3.96 -1.07 -3.89
N GLU A 99 5.02 -1.88 -3.78
CA GLU A 99 6.07 -1.70 -2.78
C GLU A 99 6.74 -0.32 -2.93
N THR A 100 7.04 0.10 -4.16
CA THR A 100 7.54 1.45 -4.45
C THR A 100 6.57 2.52 -3.93
N THR A 101 5.27 2.44 -4.25
CA THR A 101 4.29 3.41 -3.73
C THR A 101 4.28 3.46 -2.19
N VAL A 102 4.22 2.30 -1.53
CA VAL A 102 4.24 2.21 -0.06
C VAL A 102 5.50 2.85 0.52
N ARG A 103 6.66 2.62 -0.08
CA ARG A 103 7.94 3.19 0.35
C ARG A 103 7.93 4.72 0.29
N TYR A 104 7.37 5.30 -0.77
CA TYR A 104 7.29 6.77 -0.90
C TYR A 104 6.25 7.38 0.03
N ASP A 105 5.10 6.73 0.22
CA ASP A 105 4.13 7.13 1.24
C ASP A 105 4.77 7.11 2.63
N GLN A 106 5.54 6.07 2.94
CA GLN A 106 6.27 5.94 4.21
C GLN A 106 7.28 7.08 4.43
N LYS A 107 8.01 7.48 3.39
CA LYS A 107 8.91 8.65 3.47
C LYS A 107 8.16 9.92 3.88
N LEU A 108 6.99 10.18 3.29
CA LEU A 108 6.17 11.34 3.66
C LEU A 108 5.63 11.21 5.10
N ILE A 109 5.08 10.05 5.46
CA ILE A 109 4.54 9.77 6.80
C ILE A 109 5.61 9.97 7.88
N SER A 110 6.87 9.66 7.57
CA SER A 110 8.00 9.84 8.49
C SER A 110 8.28 11.32 8.80
N LEU A 111 7.85 12.24 7.93
CA LEU A 111 7.93 13.68 8.17
C LEU A 111 6.79 14.21 9.06
N PHE A 112 5.75 13.40 9.32
CA PHE A 112 4.62 13.83 10.14
C PHE A 112 5.05 14.05 11.58
N ASN A 113 4.62 15.17 12.17
CA ASN A 113 4.65 15.32 13.62
C ASN A 113 3.65 14.38 14.30
N GLU A 114 3.68 14.32 15.63
CA GLU A 114 2.82 13.41 16.41
C GLU A 114 1.33 13.57 16.12
N LYS A 115 0.83 14.82 16.03
CA LYS A 115 -0.60 15.07 15.75
C LYS A 115 -1.00 14.64 14.33
N GLN A 116 -0.11 14.85 13.37
CA GLN A 116 -0.34 14.45 11.97
C GLN A 116 -0.36 12.92 11.84
N TYR A 117 0.55 12.24 12.53
CA TYR A 117 0.62 10.78 12.54
C TYR A 117 -0.56 10.14 13.27
N GLU A 118 -0.95 10.67 14.43
CA GLU A 118 -2.15 10.24 15.15
C GLU A 118 -3.40 10.37 14.26
N ARG A 119 -3.56 11.52 13.56
CA ARG A 119 -4.65 11.70 12.59
C ARG A 119 -4.60 10.65 11.47
N TYR A 120 -3.41 10.35 10.96
CA TYR A 120 -3.24 9.31 9.95
C TYR A 120 -3.69 7.94 10.46
N GLN A 121 -3.25 7.55 11.65
CA GLN A 121 -3.65 6.28 12.28
C GLN A 121 -5.16 6.18 12.47
N LEU A 122 -5.80 7.22 13.00
CA LEU A 122 -7.26 7.26 13.19
C LEU A 122 -8.03 7.12 11.86
N LEU A 123 -7.57 7.79 10.80
CA LEU A 123 -8.19 7.66 9.48
C LEU A 123 -8.04 6.24 8.92
N CYS A 124 -6.86 5.64 9.06
CA CYS A 124 -6.61 4.27 8.64
C CYS A 124 -7.48 3.26 9.39
N GLU A 125 -7.56 3.38 10.71
CA GLU A 125 -8.42 2.54 11.55
C GLU A 125 -9.89 2.69 11.15
N SER A 126 -10.35 3.92 10.92
CA SER A 126 -11.73 4.18 10.46
C SER A 126 -12.06 3.55 9.11
N ALA A 127 -11.03 3.33 8.27
CA ALA A 127 -11.13 2.68 6.98
C ALA A 127 -10.83 1.18 7.03
N ASN A 128 -10.64 0.60 8.23
CA ASN A 128 -10.22 -0.79 8.44
C ASN A 128 -8.93 -1.15 7.67
N ARG A 129 -7.96 -0.24 7.70
CA ARG A 129 -6.63 -0.35 7.08
C ARG A 129 -5.54 -0.37 8.14
N THR A 130 -4.43 -1.06 7.86
CA THR A 130 -3.26 -1.05 8.74
C THR A 130 -2.39 0.17 8.45
N PRO A 131 -2.14 1.06 9.43
CA PRO A 131 -1.23 2.20 9.25
C PRO A 131 0.18 1.75 8.85
N ILE A 132 0.83 2.52 7.99
CA ILE A 132 2.25 2.35 7.66
C ILE A 132 3.08 3.02 8.76
N GLU A 133 4.06 2.31 9.30
CA GLU A 133 4.95 2.83 10.35
C GLU A 133 5.93 3.88 9.82
N LYS A 134 6.30 4.85 10.64
CA LYS A 134 7.39 5.78 10.32
C LYS A 134 8.72 5.03 10.18
N LEU A 135 9.60 5.54 9.32
CA LEU A 135 11.00 5.12 9.31
C LEU A 135 11.63 5.57 10.63
N VAL A 136 12.27 4.63 11.33
CA VAL A 136 13.09 4.92 12.52
C VAL A 136 14.52 5.13 12.01
N GLU A 137 15.08 6.32 12.22
CA GLU A 137 16.52 6.57 12.02
C GLU A 137 17.38 5.90 13.09
#